data_AF-A0A7J8ZYK5-F1
#
_entry.id   AF-A0A7J8ZYK5-F1
#
_cell.length_a   1.000
_cell.length_b   1.000
_cell.length_c   1.000
_cell.angle_alpha   90.00
_cell.angle_beta   90.00
_cell.angle_gamma   90.00
#
_symmetry.space_group_name_H-M   'P 1'
#
loop_
_entity.id
_entity.type
_entity.pdbx_description
1 polymer ?
#
loop_
_entity_poly.entity_id
_entity_poly.type
_entity_poly.pdbx_seq_one_letter_code
_entity_poly.pdbx_strand_id
1 'polypeptide(L)'
;MIKVNTVSLPPPECRPEVASTKEKFEFLLNFLILKIELFLRSSIGRGINDISPGLVQGPVPIGATVANLDNATPVFASSFLNQYYAGIMPSIVGNDERHLLSKIALYEGGVFGALRAELNARVNLTVPPFNFTVGILTNLTAQLANQLARCGVKDEGLIVPLQLGAENRTRSNVVPGDVNSLAYARSAREIMRIAYTTGNASRPGGLFPQGLKGEIPRRIRTLNLS
;
A
#
# COMPACT_ATOMS: atom_id res chain seq x y z
N MET A 1 -24.03 -24.17 24.01
CA MET A 1 -23.16 -23.04 24.41
C MET A 1 -22.33 -22.63 23.20
N ILE A 2 -22.65 -21.51 22.57
CA ILE A 2 -21.80 -20.91 21.53
C ILE A 2 -20.56 -20.39 22.26
N LYS A 3 -19.39 -20.99 21.99
CA LYS A 3 -18.13 -20.40 22.41
C LYS A 3 -18.00 -19.09 21.65
N VAL A 4 -18.27 -17.97 22.32
CA VAL A 4 -17.89 -16.65 21.82
C VAL A 4 -16.36 -16.70 21.75
N ASN A 5 -15.81 -16.92 20.56
CA ASN A 5 -14.41 -16.64 20.30
C ASN A 5 -14.24 -15.15 20.57
N THR A 6 -13.75 -14.81 21.76
CA THR A 6 -13.30 -13.48 22.08
C THR A 6 -12.07 -13.24 21.22
N VAL A 7 -12.29 -12.80 19.98
CA VAL A 7 -11.22 -12.24 19.14
C VAL A 7 -10.69 -11.07 19.94
N SER A 8 -9.50 -11.22 20.53
CA SER A 8 -8.89 -10.15 21.31
C SER A 8 -8.77 -8.94 20.41
N LEU A 9 -9.37 -7.82 20.80
CA LEU A 9 -9.25 -6.59 20.04
C LEU A 9 -7.75 -6.29 19.88
N PRO A 10 -7.28 -6.00 18.65
CA PRO A 10 -5.88 -5.69 18.44
C PRO A 10 -5.47 -4.47 19.27
N PRO A 11 -4.17 -4.29 19.55
CA PRO A 11 -3.67 -3.11 20.25
C PRO A 11 -4.20 -1.82 19.62
N PRO A 12 -4.47 -0.75 20.41
CA PRO A 12 -5.00 0.50 19.89
C PRO A 12 -4.27 1.03 18.65
N GLU A 13 -2.95 0.86 18.59
CA GLU A 13 -2.04 1.23 17.50
C GLU A 13 -2.21 0.46 16.18
N CYS A 14 -2.97 -0.64 16.22
CA CYS A 14 -3.29 -1.50 15.09
C CYS A 14 -4.77 -1.44 14.69
N ARG A 15 -5.56 -0.56 15.34
CA ARG A 15 -6.97 -0.36 15.00
C ARG A 15 -7.11 0.65 13.86
N PRO A 16 -8.11 0.48 12.98
CA PRO A 16 -8.46 1.49 11.98
C PRO A 16 -8.79 2.84 12.63
N GLU A 17 -8.41 3.93 11.95
CA GLU A 17 -8.78 5.28 12.39
C GLU A 17 -10.28 5.52 12.18
N VAL A 18 -10.93 6.09 13.19
CA VAL A 18 -12.29 6.60 13.05
C VAL A 18 -12.24 7.83 12.14
N ALA A 19 -12.79 7.68 10.93
CA ALA A 19 -12.77 8.72 9.92
C ALA A 19 -14.03 8.68 9.06
N SER A 20 -14.46 9.84 8.58
CA SER A 20 -15.56 9.95 7.61
C SER A 20 -15.16 9.39 6.25
N THR A 21 -16.15 9.10 5.39
CA THR A 21 -15.91 8.69 4.00
C THR A 21 -14.98 9.68 3.29
N LYS A 22 -15.26 10.99 3.41
CA LYS A 22 -14.45 12.06 2.81
C LYS A 22 -12.99 11.99 3.24
N GLU A 23 -12.72 11.89 4.54
CA GLU A 23 -11.36 11.85 5.09
C GLU A 23 -10.57 10.62 4.59
N LYS A 24 -11.24 9.48 4.39
CA LYS A 24 -10.63 8.27 3.82
C LYS A 24 -10.25 8.48 2.35
N PHE A 25 -11.11 9.13 1.56
CA PHE A 25 -10.79 9.49 0.18
C PHE A 25 -9.64 10.51 0.08
N GLU A 26 -9.60 11.51 0.97
CA GLU A 26 -8.46 12.45 1.03
C GLU A 26 -7.15 11.73 1.34
N PHE A 27 -7.15 10.80 2.30
CA PHE A 27 -5.98 10.00 2.61
C PHE A 27 -5.55 9.15 1.40
N LEU A 28 -6.51 8.42 0.79
CA LEU A 28 -6.29 7.58 -0.39
C LEU A 28 -5.64 8.36 -1.55
N LEU A 29 -6.10 9.59 -1.78
CA LEU A 29 -5.65 10.40 -2.91
C LEU A 29 -4.15 10.67 -2.89
N ASN A 30 -3.52 10.78 -1.71
CA ASN A 30 -2.07 10.94 -1.61
C ASN A 30 -1.31 9.81 -2.32
N PHE A 31 -1.78 8.57 -2.17
CA PHE A 31 -1.13 7.39 -2.75
C PHE A 31 -1.49 7.19 -4.22
N LEU A 32 -2.71 7.58 -4.63
CA LEU A 32 -3.09 7.62 -6.04
C LEU A 32 -2.21 8.62 -6.81
N ILE A 33 -2.02 9.82 -6.26
CA ILE A 33 -1.13 10.84 -6.85
C ILE A 33 0.30 10.33 -6.93
N LEU A 34 0.83 9.74 -5.85
CA LEU A 34 2.16 9.13 -5.85
C LEU A 34 2.30 8.08 -6.95
N LYS A 35 1.34 7.16 -7.06
CA LYS A 35 1.34 6.11 -8.09
C LYS A 35 1.31 6.73 -9.49
N ILE A 36 0.40 7.67 -9.75
CA ILE A 36 0.27 8.30 -11.08
C ILE A 36 1.53 9.06 -11.45
N GLU A 37 2.10 9.84 -10.53
CA GLU A 37 3.37 10.55 -10.76
C GLU A 37 4.51 9.59 -11.08
N LEU A 38 4.63 8.47 -10.36
CA LEU A 38 5.61 7.44 -10.66
C LEU A 38 5.40 6.88 -12.08
N PHE A 39 4.18 6.49 -12.44
CA PHE A 39 3.87 5.89 -13.75
C PHE A 39 4.02 6.87 -14.93
N LEU A 40 3.60 8.13 -14.78
CA LEU A 40 3.67 9.09 -15.89
C LEU A 40 5.12 9.53 -16.14
N ARG A 41 5.89 9.77 -15.07
CA ARG A 41 7.31 10.16 -15.21
C ARG A 41 8.14 9.01 -15.74
N SER A 42 7.78 7.80 -15.32
CA SER A 42 8.28 6.52 -15.83
C SER A 42 8.08 6.32 -17.33
N SER A 43 6.85 6.50 -17.80
CA SER A 43 6.44 6.10 -19.15
C SER A 43 6.67 7.17 -20.19
N ILE A 44 6.37 8.44 -19.86
CA ILE A 44 6.37 9.55 -20.82
C ILE A 44 7.17 10.76 -20.32
N GLY A 45 7.84 10.66 -19.17
CA GLY A 45 8.66 11.73 -18.59
C GLY A 45 7.90 12.96 -18.14
N ARG A 46 6.57 12.87 -17.96
CA ARG A 46 5.71 13.96 -17.51
C ARG A 46 5.05 13.64 -16.18
N GLY A 47 4.72 14.67 -15.39
CA GLY A 47 3.93 14.53 -14.16
C GLY A 47 2.43 14.66 -14.42
N ILE A 48 1.61 14.43 -13.38
CA ILE A 48 0.15 14.54 -13.51
C ILE A 48 -0.28 15.98 -13.80
N ASN A 49 0.46 16.95 -13.26
CA ASN A 49 0.21 18.37 -13.45
C ASN A 49 0.53 18.85 -14.87
N ASP A 50 1.33 18.12 -15.65
CA ASP A 50 1.60 18.44 -17.05
C ASP A 50 0.44 18.00 -17.97
N ILE A 51 -0.31 16.98 -17.54
CA ILE A 51 -1.46 16.43 -18.28
C ILE A 51 -2.75 17.14 -17.88
N SER A 52 -2.88 17.41 -16.58
CA SER A 52 -4.12 17.89 -15.98
C SER A 52 -3.86 19.02 -14.97
N PRO A 53 -3.43 20.21 -15.44
CA PRO A 53 -3.04 21.32 -14.57
C PRO A 53 -4.17 21.76 -13.64
N GLY A 54 -3.87 21.91 -12.35
CA GLY A 54 -4.80 22.48 -11.35
C GLY A 54 -5.92 21.55 -10.88
N LEU A 55 -6.08 20.36 -11.47
CA LEU A 55 -7.09 19.38 -11.07
C LEU A 55 -6.62 18.43 -9.96
N VAL A 56 -5.32 18.41 -9.67
CA VAL A 56 -4.71 17.48 -8.71
C VAL A 56 -4.02 18.27 -7.61
N GLN A 57 -4.48 18.08 -6.37
CA GLN A 57 -3.91 18.71 -5.19
C GLN A 57 -3.28 17.64 -4.29
N GLY A 58 -1.97 17.74 -4.04
CA GLY A 58 -1.23 16.78 -3.24
C GLY A 58 0.28 17.03 -3.29
N PRO A 59 1.08 16.42 -2.40
CA PRO A 59 2.53 16.58 -2.43
C PRO A 59 3.09 15.87 -3.66
N VAL A 60 3.91 16.57 -4.44
CA VAL A 60 4.67 15.95 -5.54
C VAL A 60 5.70 14.99 -4.92
N PRO A 61 5.79 13.73 -5.40
CA PRO A 61 6.84 12.82 -4.94
C PRO A 61 8.23 13.40 -5.22
N ILE A 62 9.11 13.38 -4.22
CA ILE A 62 10.50 13.82 -4.39
C ILE A 62 11.30 12.64 -4.96
N GLY A 63 12.01 12.87 -6.07
CA GLY A 63 12.91 11.88 -6.69
C GLY A 63 12.32 11.08 -7.86
N ALA A 64 11.13 11.44 -8.35
CA ALA A 64 10.60 10.85 -9.57
C ALA A 64 11.27 11.48 -10.81
N THR A 65 12.37 10.89 -11.25
CA THR A 65 13.08 11.20 -12.51
C THR A 65 12.63 10.21 -13.59
N VAL A 66 12.81 10.55 -14.88
CA VAL A 66 12.76 9.56 -15.97
C VAL A 66 13.76 8.47 -15.64
N ALA A 67 13.29 7.37 -15.10
CA ALA A 67 14.13 6.24 -14.78
C ALA A 67 13.94 5.18 -15.87
N ASN A 68 15.05 4.57 -16.26
CA ASN A 68 15.09 3.30 -16.97
C ASN A 68 14.57 2.23 -15.99
N LEU A 69 13.26 2.20 -15.77
CA LEU A 69 12.67 1.62 -14.56
C LEU A 69 12.70 0.10 -14.58
N ASP A 70 13.26 -0.43 -13.51
CA ASP A 70 12.85 -1.70 -12.94
C ASP A 70 11.40 -1.61 -12.42
N ASN A 71 10.63 -2.69 -12.59
CA ASN A 71 9.19 -2.73 -12.28
C ASN A 71 8.83 -2.56 -10.79
N ALA A 72 9.79 -2.33 -9.88
CA ALA A 72 9.59 -2.45 -8.44
C ALA A 72 8.84 -1.26 -7.81
N THR A 73 9.18 -0.02 -8.15
CA THR A 73 8.63 1.18 -7.48
C THR A 73 7.11 1.33 -7.62
N PRO A 74 6.51 1.13 -8.82
CA PRO A 74 5.05 1.22 -8.98
C PRO A 74 4.29 0.10 -8.25
N VAL A 75 4.93 -1.06 -8.01
CA VAL A 75 4.33 -2.17 -7.24
C VAL A 75 4.11 -1.74 -5.80
N PHE A 76 5.07 -1.03 -5.20
CA PHE A 76 4.97 -0.58 -3.81
C PHE A 76 3.81 0.38 -3.61
N ALA A 77 3.68 1.41 -4.46
CA ALA A 77 2.56 2.34 -4.40
C ALA A 77 1.22 1.61 -4.56
N SER A 78 1.14 0.66 -5.50
CA SER A 78 -0.05 -0.16 -5.74
C SER A 78 -0.39 -1.08 -4.56
N SER A 79 0.60 -1.56 -3.82
CA SER A 79 0.38 -2.38 -2.61
C SER A 79 -0.30 -1.59 -1.49
N PHE A 80 0.10 -0.33 -1.27
CA PHE A 80 -0.55 0.53 -0.27
C PHE A 80 -2.01 0.77 -0.58
N LEU A 81 -2.31 1.05 -1.85
CA LEU A 81 -3.67 1.30 -2.32
C LEU A 81 -4.56 0.07 -2.10
N ASN A 82 -4.15 -1.09 -2.62
CA ASN A 82 -4.91 -2.34 -2.47
C ASN A 82 -5.23 -2.69 -1.01
N GLN A 83 -4.24 -2.58 -0.13
CA GLN A 83 -4.43 -2.93 1.28
C GLN A 83 -5.20 -1.87 2.07
N TYR A 84 -5.11 -0.60 1.68
CA TYR A 84 -5.96 0.45 2.26
C TYR A 84 -7.42 0.24 1.85
N TYR A 85 -7.70 -0.10 0.57
CA TYR A 85 -9.05 -0.41 0.11
C TYR A 85 -9.68 -1.51 0.95
N ALA A 86 -8.98 -2.65 1.10
CA ALA A 86 -9.44 -3.76 1.93
C ALA A 86 -9.81 -3.31 3.35
N GLY A 87 -9.03 -2.38 3.94
CA GLY A 87 -9.27 -1.85 5.28
C GLY A 87 -10.46 -0.89 5.39
N ILE A 88 -10.73 -0.06 4.38
CA ILE A 88 -11.79 0.97 4.46
C ILE A 88 -13.13 0.52 3.87
N MET A 89 -13.15 -0.43 2.94
CA MET A 89 -14.34 -0.87 2.19
C MET A 89 -15.58 -1.10 3.07
N PRO A 90 -15.51 -1.81 4.22
CA PRO A 90 -16.69 -2.06 5.06
C PRO A 90 -17.28 -0.81 5.72
N SER A 91 -16.53 0.30 5.72
CA SER A 91 -16.83 1.51 6.48
C SER A 91 -17.15 2.73 5.60
N ILE A 92 -17.34 2.51 4.30
CA ILE A 92 -17.74 3.57 3.35
C ILE A 92 -19.25 3.75 3.38
N VAL A 93 -19.65 4.97 3.73
CA VAL A 93 -21.03 5.43 3.75
C VAL A 93 -21.34 6.16 2.45
N GLY A 94 -22.49 5.86 1.85
CA GLY A 94 -23.00 6.45 0.60
C GLY A 94 -22.91 5.52 -0.61
N ASN A 95 -23.92 5.54 -1.48
CA ASN A 95 -23.98 4.66 -2.65
C ASN A 95 -22.98 5.09 -3.73
N ASP A 96 -22.90 6.39 -4.01
CA ASP A 96 -22.00 6.94 -5.02
C ASP A 96 -20.54 6.76 -4.62
N GLU A 97 -20.23 6.94 -3.33
CA GLU A 97 -18.90 6.73 -2.77
C GLU A 97 -18.49 5.26 -2.80
N ARG A 98 -19.41 4.32 -2.49
CA ARG A 98 -19.14 2.88 -2.64
C ARG A 98 -18.90 2.51 -4.09
N HIS A 99 -19.70 3.04 -5.01
CA HIS A 99 -19.54 2.81 -6.44
C HIS A 99 -18.23 3.39 -6.97
N LEU A 100 -17.86 4.62 -6.56
CA LEU A 100 -16.58 5.23 -6.87
C LEU A 100 -15.41 4.41 -6.34
N LEU A 101 -15.45 4.02 -5.05
CA LEU A 101 -14.37 3.23 -4.45
C LEU A 101 -14.20 1.90 -5.16
N SER A 102 -15.31 1.22 -5.51
CA SER A 102 -15.27 -0.07 -6.20
C SER A 102 -14.62 0.03 -7.57
N LYS A 103 -14.89 1.11 -8.33
CA LYS A 103 -14.25 1.36 -9.63
C LYS A 103 -12.75 1.59 -9.50
N ILE A 104 -12.35 2.38 -8.52
CA ILE A 104 -10.92 2.64 -8.29
C ILE A 104 -10.24 1.35 -7.83
N ALA A 105 -10.82 0.62 -6.88
CA ALA A 105 -10.27 -0.64 -6.37
C ALA A 105 -10.10 -1.70 -7.48
N LEU A 106 -11.06 -1.81 -8.40
CA LEU A 106 -10.97 -2.73 -9.54
C LEU A 106 -9.78 -2.39 -10.44
N TYR A 107 -9.60 -1.11 -10.78
CA TYR A 107 -8.47 -0.64 -11.58
C TYR A 107 -7.13 -0.90 -10.87
N GLU A 108 -7.05 -0.53 -9.59
CA GLU A 108 -5.84 -0.67 -8.77
C GLU A 108 -5.44 -2.12 -8.51
N GLY A 109 -6.41 -3.01 -8.33
CA GLY A 109 -6.20 -4.45 -8.20
C GLY A 109 -5.65 -5.07 -9.49
N GLY A 110 -6.19 -4.68 -10.65
CA GLY A 110 -5.72 -5.14 -11.96
C GLY A 110 -4.27 -4.71 -12.23
N VAL A 111 -3.93 -3.44 -12.01
CA VAL A 111 -2.57 -2.93 -12.17
C VAL A 111 -1.60 -3.64 -11.22
N PHE A 112 -1.98 -3.82 -9.95
CA PHE A 112 -1.15 -4.51 -8.98
C PHE A 112 -0.88 -5.97 -9.34
N GLY A 113 -1.91 -6.71 -9.75
CA GLY A 113 -1.78 -8.09 -10.21
C GLY A 113 -0.86 -8.22 -11.42
N ALA A 114 -1.00 -7.33 -12.41
CA ALA A 114 -0.14 -7.30 -13.58
C ALA A 114 1.34 -7.06 -13.23
N LEU A 115 1.63 -6.04 -12.41
CA LEU A 115 2.99 -5.77 -11.95
C LEU A 115 3.59 -6.93 -11.16
N ARG A 116 2.82 -7.54 -10.26
CA ARG A 116 3.24 -8.70 -9.48
C ARG A 116 3.51 -9.91 -10.36
N ALA A 117 2.73 -10.13 -11.41
CA ALA A 117 2.97 -11.19 -12.38
C ALA A 117 4.30 -10.98 -13.12
N GLU A 118 4.59 -9.73 -13.54
CA GLU A 118 5.88 -9.39 -14.17
C GLU A 118 7.07 -9.60 -13.22
N LEU A 119 6.92 -9.25 -11.93
CA LEU A 119 7.95 -9.53 -10.93
C LEU A 119 8.13 -11.04 -10.70
N ASN A 120 7.04 -11.80 -10.64
CA ASN A 120 7.07 -13.25 -10.46
C ASN A 120 7.77 -13.95 -11.63
N ALA A 121 7.50 -13.53 -12.87
CA ALA A 121 8.19 -14.02 -14.07
C ALA A 121 9.71 -13.78 -14.04
N ARG A 122 10.17 -12.78 -13.27
CA ARG A 122 11.57 -12.37 -13.13
C ARG A 122 12.15 -12.70 -11.76
N VAL A 123 11.50 -13.56 -10.97
CA VAL A 123 11.83 -13.81 -9.56
C VAL A 123 13.30 -14.21 -9.31
N ASN A 124 13.91 -14.92 -10.27
CA ASN A 124 15.29 -15.39 -10.20
C ASN A 124 16.31 -14.43 -10.85
N LEU A 125 15.87 -13.33 -11.46
CA LEU A 125 16.79 -12.34 -12.03
C LEU A 125 17.44 -11.53 -10.91
N THR A 126 18.75 -11.30 -11.02
CA THR A 126 19.49 -10.40 -10.14
C THR A 126 19.08 -8.95 -10.40
N VAL A 127 19.16 -8.10 -9.38
CA VAL A 127 18.85 -6.66 -9.46
C VAL A 127 20.16 -5.85 -9.39
N PRO A 128 20.81 -5.53 -10.53
CA PRO A 128 22.05 -4.74 -10.51
C PRO A 128 21.85 -3.34 -9.90
N PRO A 129 22.85 -2.78 -9.19
CA PRO A 129 24.17 -3.35 -8.89
C PRO A 129 24.18 -4.30 -7.69
N PHE A 130 23.02 -4.61 -7.12
CA PHE A 130 22.92 -5.42 -5.90
C PHE A 130 23.05 -6.92 -6.21
N ASN A 131 23.69 -7.65 -5.31
CA ASN A 131 23.87 -9.10 -5.44
C ASN A 131 22.70 -9.88 -4.80
N PHE A 132 21.47 -9.52 -5.15
CA PHE A 132 20.26 -10.27 -4.76
C PHE A 132 19.25 -10.33 -5.91
N THR A 133 18.35 -11.33 -5.87
CA THR A 133 17.32 -11.52 -6.89
C THR A 133 16.07 -10.66 -6.63
N VAL A 134 15.22 -10.51 -7.64
CA VAL A 134 13.89 -9.88 -7.51
C VAL A 134 13.05 -10.54 -6.41
N GLY A 135 13.14 -11.87 -6.28
CA GLY A 135 12.46 -12.61 -5.21
C GLY A 135 12.95 -12.22 -3.82
N ILE A 136 14.27 -12.12 -3.64
CA ILE A 136 14.88 -11.68 -2.37
C ILE A 136 14.50 -10.23 -2.08
N LEU A 137 14.63 -9.33 -3.06
CA LEU A 137 14.26 -7.92 -2.90
C LEU A 137 12.81 -7.78 -2.42
N THR A 138 11.87 -8.45 -3.10
CA THR A 138 10.45 -8.36 -2.77
C THR A 138 10.16 -8.92 -1.37
N ASN A 139 10.83 -10.02 -0.99
CA ASN A 139 10.70 -10.58 0.35
C ASN A 139 11.27 -9.64 1.43
N LEU A 140 12.43 -9.02 1.19
CA LEU A 140 13.02 -8.04 2.10
C LEU A 140 12.11 -6.83 2.28
N THR A 141 11.49 -6.32 1.20
CA THR A 141 10.60 -5.19 1.34
C THR A 141 9.29 -5.54 2.03
N ALA A 142 8.76 -6.76 1.82
CA ALA A 142 7.62 -7.26 2.58
C ALA A 142 7.94 -7.36 4.09
N GLN A 143 9.12 -7.90 4.43
CA GLN A 143 9.59 -7.98 5.82
C GLN A 143 9.74 -6.59 6.46
N LEU A 144 10.33 -5.64 5.73
CA LEU A 144 10.45 -4.26 6.18
C LEU A 144 9.07 -3.61 6.40
N ALA A 145 8.12 -3.81 5.48
CA ALA A 145 6.77 -3.29 5.62
C ALA A 145 6.07 -3.86 6.87
N ASN A 146 6.21 -5.16 7.11
CA ASN A 146 5.66 -5.83 8.31
C ASN A 146 6.27 -5.27 9.60
N GLN A 147 7.60 -5.09 9.62
CA GLN A 147 8.31 -4.52 10.77
C GLN A 147 7.86 -3.08 11.05
N LEU A 148 7.79 -2.23 10.02
CA LEU A 148 7.39 -0.84 10.16
C LEU A 148 5.91 -0.70 10.54
N ALA A 149 5.04 -1.57 10.05
CA ALA A 149 3.62 -1.56 10.40
C ALA A 149 3.34 -1.89 11.87
N ARG A 150 4.19 -2.73 12.50
CA ARG A 150 4.08 -3.21 13.90
C ARG A 150 2.90 -4.14 14.21
N CYS A 151 2.02 -4.39 13.25
CA CYS A 151 0.68 -4.95 13.50
C CYS A 151 0.48 -6.31 12.84
N GLY A 152 1.50 -7.17 12.92
CA GLY A 152 1.50 -8.50 12.30
C GLY A 152 1.86 -8.47 10.81
N VAL A 153 1.47 -9.54 10.11
CA VAL A 153 1.74 -9.70 8.67
C VAL A 153 0.79 -8.81 7.87
N LYS A 154 1.38 -7.94 7.04
CA LYS A 154 0.68 -7.02 6.13
C LYS A 154 1.11 -7.21 4.68
N ASP A 155 2.25 -7.83 4.44
CA ASP A 155 2.74 -8.10 3.10
C ASP A 155 3.53 -9.40 3.07
N GLU A 156 3.67 -9.92 1.87
CA GLU A 156 4.37 -11.16 1.59
C GLU A 156 5.18 -11.01 0.30
N GLY A 157 6.32 -11.70 0.26
CA GLY A 157 7.14 -11.83 -0.94
C GLY A 157 6.44 -12.65 -2.04
N LEU A 158 7.10 -12.74 -3.21
CA LEU A 158 6.58 -13.48 -4.37
C LEU A 158 6.55 -15.00 -4.16
N ILE A 159 7.31 -15.49 -3.17
CA ILE A 159 7.39 -16.90 -2.79
C ILE A 159 7.15 -16.98 -1.29
N VAL A 160 6.21 -17.82 -0.89
CA VAL A 160 5.83 -18.05 0.52
C VAL A 160 5.88 -19.56 0.86
N PRO A 161 6.05 -19.92 2.13
CA PRO A 161 5.81 -21.28 2.59
C PRO A 161 4.42 -21.76 2.19
N LEU A 162 4.27 -23.06 1.91
CA LEU A 162 2.99 -23.62 1.45
C LEU A 162 1.85 -23.36 2.44
N GLN A 163 2.15 -23.32 3.74
CA GLN A 163 1.20 -23.07 4.84
C GLN A 163 0.69 -21.63 4.92
N LEU A 164 1.35 -20.70 4.22
CA LEU A 164 0.94 -19.30 4.13
C LEU A 164 0.38 -18.97 2.74
N GLY A 165 0.55 -19.87 1.77
CA GLY A 165 0.02 -19.67 0.43
C GLY A 165 -1.50 -19.81 0.38
N ALA A 166 -2.09 -19.21 -0.64
CA ALA A 166 -3.53 -19.25 -0.86
C ALA A 166 -4.09 -20.69 -0.76
N GLU A 167 -5.08 -20.85 0.12
CA GLU A 167 -5.75 -22.13 0.44
C GLU A 167 -4.81 -23.27 0.88
N ASN A 168 -3.56 -22.97 1.27
CA ASN A 168 -2.48 -23.95 1.45
C ASN A 168 -2.12 -24.78 0.21
N ARG A 169 -2.38 -24.26 -1.00
CA ARG A 169 -2.22 -25.01 -2.27
C ARG A 169 -1.09 -24.52 -3.16
N THR A 170 -0.52 -23.35 -2.88
CA THR A 170 0.51 -22.73 -3.72
C THR A 170 1.65 -22.16 -2.87
N ARG A 171 2.85 -22.08 -3.44
CA ARG A 171 3.98 -21.31 -2.89
C ARG A 171 4.22 -19.99 -3.64
N SER A 172 3.61 -19.84 -4.82
CA SER A 172 3.69 -18.61 -5.60
C SER A 172 2.65 -17.62 -5.12
N ASN A 173 3.06 -16.36 -4.99
CA ASN A 173 2.24 -15.30 -4.41
C ASN A 173 2.23 -14.05 -5.30
N VAL A 174 1.31 -14.02 -6.26
CA VAL A 174 1.09 -12.85 -7.13
C VAL A 174 0.31 -11.79 -6.37
N VAL A 175 -0.84 -12.14 -5.78
CA VAL A 175 -1.65 -11.21 -4.97
C VAL A 175 -1.63 -11.72 -3.53
N PRO A 176 -1.02 -10.99 -2.58
CA PRO A 176 -1.00 -11.38 -1.17
C PRO A 176 -2.40 -11.50 -0.60
N GLY A 177 -2.66 -12.61 0.08
CA GLY A 177 -3.86 -12.82 0.85
C GLY A 177 -3.57 -13.77 2.00
N ASP A 178 -4.46 -13.78 2.99
CA ASP A 178 -4.40 -14.76 4.07
C ASP A 178 -4.73 -16.17 3.55
N VAL A 179 -4.73 -17.15 4.45
CA VAL A 179 -5.06 -18.55 4.12
C VAL A 179 -6.47 -18.74 3.53
N ASN A 180 -7.36 -17.76 3.66
CA ASN A 180 -8.71 -17.74 3.09
C ASN A 180 -8.77 -16.93 1.77
N SER A 181 -7.62 -16.54 1.22
CA SER A 181 -7.51 -15.69 0.04
C SER A 181 -8.13 -14.29 0.23
N LEU A 182 -8.21 -13.81 1.47
CA LEU A 182 -8.65 -12.45 1.76
C LEU A 182 -7.47 -11.49 1.75
N ALA A 183 -7.65 -10.33 1.11
CA ALA A 183 -6.60 -9.32 1.03
C ALA A 183 -6.22 -8.80 2.42
N TYR A 184 -4.90 -8.68 2.68
CA TYR A 184 -4.42 -8.05 3.90
C TYR A 184 -4.87 -6.58 3.98
N ALA A 185 -5.48 -6.22 5.10
CA ALA A 185 -5.91 -4.84 5.35
C ALA A 185 -4.84 -4.06 6.12
N ARG A 186 -4.64 -2.79 5.71
CA ARG A 186 -3.85 -1.81 6.48
C ARG A 186 -4.68 -0.63 6.95
N SER A 187 -4.43 -0.19 8.19
CA SER A 187 -4.92 1.08 8.71
C SER A 187 -4.09 2.26 8.16
N ALA A 188 -4.63 3.48 8.28
CA ALA A 188 -3.89 4.66 7.89
C ALA A 188 -2.56 4.80 8.67
N ARG A 189 -2.55 4.52 9.98
CA ARG A 189 -1.31 4.55 10.78
C ARG A 189 -0.28 3.54 10.30
N GLU A 190 -0.70 2.30 10.03
CA GLU A 190 0.20 1.27 9.51
C GLU A 190 0.83 1.69 8.19
N ILE A 191 0.03 2.24 7.26
CA ILE A 191 0.53 2.78 5.99
C ILE A 191 1.49 3.94 6.22
N MET A 192 1.17 4.87 7.12
CA MET A 192 2.01 6.03 7.42
C MET A 192 3.37 5.63 7.99
N ARG A 193 3.41 4.67 8.92
CA ARG A 193 4.68 4.14 9.46
C ARG A 193 5.59 3.60 8.37
N ILE A 194 5.02 2.87 7.40
CA ILE A 194 5.75 2.30 6.28
C ILE A 194 6.16 3.40 5.30
N ALA A 195 5.21 4.22 4.85
CA ALA A 195 5.43 5.25 3.83
C ALA A 195 6.44 6.32 4.28
N TYR A 196 6.48 6.63 5.58
CA TYR A 196 7.47 7.52 6.16
C TYR A 196 8.81 6.86 6.46
N THR A 197 8.89 5.53 6.37
CA THR A 197 10.09 4.72 6.68
C THR A 197 10.67 4.96 8.09
N THR A 198 9.90 5.55 8.99
CA THR A 198 10.31 5.87 10.38
C THR A 198 9.77 4.85 11.39
N GLY A 199 8.81 4.02 10.97
CA GLY A 199 8.06 3.17 11.89
C GLY A 199 7.13 3.96 12.82
N ASN A 200 6.99 5.28 12.63
CA ASN A 200 6.17 6.17 13.47
C ASN A 200 5.24 7.01 12.60
N ALA A 201 3.92 6.80 12.73
CA ALA A 201 2.93 7.46 11.88
C ALA A 201 2.87 9.00 12.08
N SER A 202 3.37 9.53 13.19
CA SER A 202 3.39 10.96 13.48
C SER A 202 4.67 11.66 13.00
N ARG A 203 5.65 10.92 12.47
CA ARG A 203 6.94 11.46 11.99
C ARG A 203 7.08 11.29 10.48
N PRO A 204 6.77 12.32 9.67
CA PRO A 204 7.02 12.35 8.24
C PRO A 204 8.46 12.00 7.86
N GLY A 205 8.63 11.44 6.67
CA GLY A 205 9.90 10.92 6.16
C GLY A 205 9.70 10.13 4.88
N GLY A 206 10.72 9.39 4.44
CA GLY A 206 10.61 8.41 3.36
C GLY A 206 10.00 8.97 2.08
N LEU A 207 8.93 8.33 1.60
CA LEU A 207 8.21 8.71 0.38
C LEU A 207 7.47 10.06 0.50
N PHE A 208 7.20 10.49 1.72
CA PHE A 208 6.46 11.72 2.03
C PHE A 208 7.22 12.53 3.10
N PRO A 209 8.37 13.13 2.76
CA PRO A 209 9.20 13.85 3.73
C PRO A 209 8.49 15.07 4.31
N GLN A 210 7.58 15.67 3.55
CA GLN A 210 6.72 16.78 3.98
C GLN A 210 5.39 16.32 4.61
N GLY A 211 5.19 15.01 4.71
CA GLY A 211 3.99 14.38 5.24
C GLY A 211 2.84 14.29 4.23
N LEU A 212 1.91 13.39 4.54
CA LEU A 212 0.65 13.21 3.82
C LEU A 212 -0.32 14.35 4.13
N LYS A 213 -1.20 14.67 3.17
CA LYS A 213 -2.25 15.69 3.30
C LYS A 213 -3.58 15.08 3.74
N GLY A 214 -4.44 15.92 4.32
CA GLY A 214 -5.78 15.54 4.78
C GLY A 214 -5.89 15.45 6.31
N GLU A 215 -7.11 15.20 6.77
CA GLU A 215 -7.46 15.27 8.19
C GLU A 215 -6.93 14.07 9.01
N ILE A 216 -6.85 12.88 8.40
CA ILE A 216 -6.27 11.69 9.06
C ILE A 216 -4.79 11.92 9.42
N PRO A 217 -3.88 12.27 8.47
CA PRO A 217 -2.49 12.57 8.81
C PRO A 217 -2.33 13.72 9.79
N ARG A 218 -3.18 14.75 9.68
CA ARG A 218 -3.18 15.91 10.59
C ARG A 218 -3.46 15.47 12.03
N ARG A 219 -4.53 14.72 12.26
CA ARG A 219 -4.90 14.21 13.60
C ARG A 219 -3.81 13.31 14.19
N ILE A 220 -3.29 12.36 13.40
CA ILE A 220 -2.21 11.46 13.82
C ILE A 220 -0.97 12.24 14.27
N ARG A 221 -0.60 13.30 13.55
CA ARG A 221 0.54 14.15 13.90
C ARG A 221 0.26 14.98 15.15
N THR A 222 -0.89 15.64 15.23
CA THR A 222 -1.25 16.51 16.37
C THR A 222 -1.39 15.73 17.68
N LEU A 223 -1.93 14.51 17.62
CA LEU A 223 -2.14 13.66 18.79
C LEU A 223 -0.96 12.72 19.06
N ASN A 224 0.13 12.82 18.28
CA ASN A 224 1.31 11.96 18.39
C ASN A 224 0.97 10.44 18.41
N LEU A 225 0.00 10.04 17.59
CA LEU A 225 -0.47 8.67 17.48
C LEU A 225 0.50 7.85 16.61
N SER A 226 1.56 7.34 17.24
CA SER A 226 2.50 6.45 16.54
C SER A 226 1.87 5.15 16.15
#